data_AF-A0AAU6Q8F2-F1
#
_entry.id   AF-A0AAU6Q8F2-F1
#
_cell.length_a   1.000
_cell.length_b   1.000
_cell.length_c   1.000
_cell.angle_alpha   90.00
_cell.angle_beta   90.00
_cell.angle_gamma   90.00
#
_symmetry.space_group_name_H-M   'P 1'
#
loop_
_entity.id
_entity.type
_entity.pdbx_description
1 polymer ?
#
loop_
_entity_poly.entity_id
_entity_poly.type
_entity_poly.pdbx_seq_one_letter_code
_entity_poly.pdbx_strand_id
1 'polypeptide(L)'
;MTQITVPTLPVLTDFAARSPEHPWTANEQLTQSFSRIHCATGARPQHIPGYQQGRDFHVLAWIAERALKAERTEVIFEGGADGWDQATSHAARDLGIYRVLNAPFNGQHALWKNPNVVRRYADLLDTADHAYAVADPDRNDKKAVVRALMDRNVEMLRWGCQGVLPFNPPEREHEGGTAACLREARKRGCRILPNLYPEWEKYQSGELRVLHEIRNTELSNMAVLDKPIRMAGEDYATLEHYFQAAKTTNPAQRQLIRNAATPAEARRLGRSVTLREDWDTLRLDVMHAGLRKKFAQPRFAAALAATGDALILEGNTWNDEFWGVCKGVGRNHLGRLLMNLRETL
;
A
#
# COMPACT_ATOMS: atom_id res chain seq x y z
N MET A 1 -28.17 9.90 -17.95
CA MET A 1 -27.56 9.01 -16.95
C MET A 1 -26.61 8.09 -17.67
N THR A 2 -25.33 8.45 -17.72
CA THR A 2 -24.28 7.66 -18.37
C THR A 2 -24.00 6.45 -17.49
N GLN A 3 -24.35 5.26 -17.97
CA GLN A 3 -23.98 4.00 -17.34
C GLN A 3 -22.45 3.96 -17.25
N ILE A 4 -21.94 3.90 -16.02
CA ILE A 4 -20.55 3.61 -15.75
C ILE A 4 -20.33 2.17 -16.19
N THR A 5 -19.72 1.99 -17.36
CA THR A 5 -19.17 0.71 -17.79
C THR A 5 -18.03 0.39 -16.85
N VAL A 6 -18.29 -0.46 -15.87
CA VAL A 6 -17.25 -1.11 -15.07
C VAL A 6 -16.41 -1.91 -16.08
N PRO A 7 -15.09 -1.67 -16.20
CA PRO A 7 -14.25 -2.52 -17.03
C PRO A 7 -14.48 -3.97 -16.60
N THR A 8 -14.80 -4.84 -17.55
CA THR A 8 -14.71 -6.28 -17.36
C THR A 8 -13.25 -6.57 -17.03
N LEU A 9 -12.95 -6.66 -15.72
CA LEU A 9 -11.71 -7.23 -15.25
C LEU A 9 -11.59 -8.60 -15.93
N PRO A 10 -10.42 -8.97 -16.47
CA PRO A 10 -10.24 -10.28 -17.08
C PRO A 10 -10.74 -11.32 -16.08
N VAL A 11 -11.59 -12.23 -16.57
CA VAL A 11 -12.04 -13.34 -15.77
C VAL A 11 -10.77 -14.07 -15.32
N LEU A 12 -10.52 -14.08 -14.00
CA LEU A 12 -9.40 -14.78 -13.35
C LEU A 12 -9.58 -16.31 -13.43
N THR A 13 -10.01 -16.83 -14.59
CA THR A 13 -10.11 -18.26 -14.91
C THR A 13 -8.76 -18.84 -15.34
N ASP A 14 -7.82 -17.99 -15.78
CA ASP A 14 -6.48 -18.41 -16.21
C ASP A 14 -5.45 -18.51 -15.07
N PHE A 15 -5.91 -18.57 -13.81
CA PHE A 15 -5.06 -18.98 -12.68
C PHE A 15 -4.87 -20.50 -12.59
N ALA A 16 -5.22 -21.24 -13.64
CA ALA A 16 -4.75 -22.59 -13.83
C ALA A 16 -3.23 -22.54 -14.08
N ALA A 17 -2.46 -23.01 -13.08
CA ALA A 17 -1.03 -23.28 -13.16
C ALA A 17 -0.06 -22.08 -13.12
N ARG A 18 0.06 -21.44 -11.95
CA ARG A 18 1.40 -21.13 -11.41
C ARG A 18 1.69 -22.14 -10.29
N SER A 19 2.04 -23.36 -10.73
CA SER A 19 2.37 -24.56 -9.94
C SER A 19 1.32 -25.02 -8.90
N PRO A 20 0.75 -26.23 -8.98
CA PRO A 20 -0.04 -26.83 -7.89
C PRO A 20 0.82 -27.16 -6.66
N GLU A 21 2.15 -27.07 -6.79
CA GLU A 21 3.10 -27.31 -5.72
C GLU A 21 3.65 -25.98 -5.19
N HIS A 22 3.65 -25.84 -3.86
CA HIS A 22 4.32 -24.75 -3.17
C HIS A 22 5.75 -24.58 -3.71
N PRO A 23 6.26 -23.35 -3.93
CA PRO A 23 7.59 -23.15 -4.53
C PRO A 23 8.73 -23.71 -3.67
N TRP A 24 8.44 -24.18 -2.46
CA TRP A 24 9.38 -24.75 -1.52
C TRP A 24 8.95 -26.15 -1.07
N THR A 25 9.86 -27.12 -1.13
CA THR A 25 9.71 -28.45 -0.50
C THR A 25 10.05 -28.37 0.99
N ALA A 26 9.54 -29.34 1.76
CA ALA A 26 9.25 -29.26 3.19
C ALA A 26 10.38 -28.90 4.18
N ASN A 27 11.60 -28.50 3.78
CA ASN A 27 12.61 -28.03 4.74
C ASN A 27 13.80 -27.15 4.26
N GLU A 28 13.90 -26.65 3.02
CA GLU A 28 15.24 -26.20 2.55
C GLU A 28 15.43 -24.83 1.89
N GLN A 29 14.53 -23.83 1.90
CA GLN A 29 14.86 -22.59 1.14
C GLN A 29 14.55 -21.25 1.80
N LEU A 30 13.39 -21.07 2.44
CA LEU A 30 13.05 -19.77 3.03
C LEU A 30 13.89 -19.42 4.26
N THR A 31 13.94 -20.29 5.26
CA THR A 31 14.70 -20.02 6.51
C THR A 31 16.22 -20.04 6.30
N GLN A 32 16.69 -20.60 5.19
CA GLN A 32 18.10 -20.52 4.77
C GLN A 32 18.42 -19.16 4.15
N SER A 33 17.43 -18.51 3.52
CA SER A 33 17.59 -17.24 2.79
C SER A 33 17.08 -16.02 3.58
N PHE A 34 16.19 -16.25 4.55
CA PHE A 34 15.50 -15.22 5.32
C PHE A 34 15.46 -15.58 6.81
N SER A 35 15.67 -14.57 7.65
CA SER A 35 15.72 -14.71 9.11
C SER A 35 14.52 -14.09 9.82
N ARG A 36 13.66 -13.34 9.12
CA ARG A 36 12.49 -12.62 9.66
C ARG A 36 11.24 -12.92 8.83
N ILE A 37 10.69 -14.10 9.04
CA ILE A 37 9.53 -14.63 8.31
C ILE A 37 8.29 -14.50 9.18
N HIS A 38 7.31 -13.71 8.72
CA HIS A 38 6.09 -13.48 9.46
C HIS A 38 4.85 -13.85 8.66
N CYS A 39 3.70 -13.97 9.32
CA CYS A 39 2.40 -13.95 8.67
C CYS A 39 1.49 -12.89 9.27
N ALA A 40 0.47 -12.44 8.54
CA ALA A 40 -0.53 -11.51 9.03
C ALA A 40 -1.91 -12.14 9.03
N THR A 41 -2.67 -11.84 10.08
CA THR A 41 -4.08 -12.24 10.19
C THR A 41 -4.83 -11.23 11.04
N GLY A 42 -6.05 -10.89 10.63
CA GLY A 42 -6.81 -9.89 11.38
C GLY A 42 -8.28 -9.81 11.04
N ALA A 43 -8.96 -8.93 11.76
CA ALA A 43 -10.37 -8.66 11.60
C ALA A 43 -10.68 -8.16 10.19
N ARG A 44 -11.82 -8.62 9.65
CA ARG A 44 -12.42 -8.09 8.43
C ARG A 44 -13.15 -6.78 8.75
N PRO A 45 -13.36 -5.87 7.79
CA PRO A 45 -13.97 -4.56 8.02
C PRO A 45 -15.27 -4.56 8.83
N GLN A 46 -16.18 -5.50 8.61
CA GLN A 46 -17.44 -5.59 9.38
C GLN A 46 -17.26 -5.91 10.87
N HIS A 47 -16.05 -6.30 11.27
CA HIS A 47 -15.67 -6.60 12.65
C HIS A 47 -14.71 -5.55 13.22
N ILE A 48 -14.44 -4.45 12.52
CA ILE A 48 -13.59 -3.37 13.01
C ILE A 48 -14.52 -2.20 13.38
N PRO A 49 -14.78 -1.96 14.69
CA PRO A 49 -15.55 -0.82 15.15
C PRO A 49 -15.07 0.50 14.52
N GLY A 50 -16.03 1.27 13.98
CA GLY A 50 -15.77 2.58 13.37
C GLY A 50 -15.16 2.53 11.96
N TYR A 51 -14.89 1.36 11.40
CA TYR A 51 -14.28 1.26 10.06
C TYR A 51 -15.21 1.75 8.95
N GLN A 52 -14.73 2.70 8.17
CA GLN A 52 -15.34 3.27 6.98
C GLN A 52 -14.44 3.02 5.77
N GLN A 53 -14.98 2.37 4.74
CA GLN A 53 -14.23 2.16 3.49
C GLN A 53 -13.65 3.48 2.97
N GLY A 54 -12.47 3.42 2.33
CA GLY A 54 -11.80 4.63 1.87
C GLY A 54 -10.48 4.84 2.59
N ARG A 55 -10.38 5.96 3.32
CA ARG A 55 -9.19 6.39 4.05
C ARG A 55 -8.72 5.35 5.08
N ASP A 56 -9.64 4.66 5.72
CA ASP A 56 -9.35 3.75 6.83
C ASP A 56 -8.53 2.54 6.39
N PHE A 57 -8.66 2.11 5.12
CA PHE A 57 -7.78 1.10 4.54
C PHE A 57 -6.31 1.54 4.60
N HIS A 58 -6.03 2.80 4.28
CA HIS A 58 -4.67 3.35 4.32
C HIS A 58 -4.16 3.55 5.74
N VAL A 59 -5.06 3.76 6.72
CA VAL A 59 -4.69 3.74 8.13
C VAL A 59 -4.26 2.34 8.55
N LEU A 60 -5.03 1.30 8.21
CA LEU A 60 -4.61 -0.09 8.48
C LEU A 60 -3.27 -0.42 7.82
N ALA A 61 -3.09 -0.01 6.56
CA ALA A 61 -1.84 -0.25 5.84
C ALA A 61 -0.66 0.49 6.51
N TRP A 62 -0.88 1.70 7.00
CA TRP A 62 0.15 2.44 7.72
C TRP A 62 0.50 1.83 9.08
N ILE A 63 -0.49 1.33 9.84
CA ILE A 63 -0.25 0.57 11.07
C ILE A 63 0.58 -0.69 10.76
N ALA A 64 0.21 -1.43 9.71
CA ALA A 64 0.95 -2.59 9.26
C ALA A 64 2.38 -2.24 8.82
N GLU A 65 2.58 -1.13 8.08
CA GLU A 65 3.90 -0.67 7.65
C GLU A 65 4.84 -0.44 8.84
N ARG A 66 4.35 0.24 9.88
CA ARG A 66 5.14 0.50 11.10
C ARG A 66 5.53 -0.79 11.80
N ALA A 67 4.61 -1.75 11.89
CA ALA A 67 4.89 -3.06 12.48
C ALA A 67 5.90 -3.87 11.65
N LEU A 68 5.75 -3.91 10.33
CA LEU A 68 6.66 -4.60 9.42
C LEU A 68 8.09 -4.02 9.49
N LYS A 69 8.22 -2.68 9.55
CA LYS A 69 9.51 -2.00 9.75
C LYS A 69 10.13 -2.34 11.11
N ALA A 70 9.34 -2.23 12.19
CA ALA A 70 9.80 -2.52 13.55
C ALA A 70 10.29 -3.98 13.67
N GLU A 71 9.58 -4.90 13.03
CA GLU A 71 9.95 -6.31 12.99
C GLU A 71 10.97 -6.65 11.92
N ARG A 72 11.42 -5.71 11.10
CA ARG A 72 12.38 -5.94 10.00
C ARG A 72 11.97 -7.17 9.17
N THR A 73 10.68 -7.29 8.89
CA THR A 73 10.12 -8.43 8.17
C THR A 73 10.74 -8.52 6.79
N GLU A 74 11.23 -9.70 6.43
CA GLU A 74 11.80 -9.99 5.10
C GLU A 74 10.79 -10.72 4.22
N VAL A 75 9.97 -11.58 4.83
CA VAL A 75 8.93 -12.36 4.16
C VAL A 75 7.62 -12.23 4.93
N ILE A 76 6.53 -11.98 4.22
CA ILE A 76 5.17 -11.97 4.79
C ILE A 76 4.25 -12.96 4.08
N PHE A 77 3.67 -13.87 4.85
CA PHE A 77 2.56 -14.71 4.44
C PHE A 77 1.23 -14.04 4.79
N GLU A 78 0.34 -13.96 3.82
CA GLU A 78 -1.00 -13.42 4.00
C GLU A 78 -2.00 -14.24 3.17
N GLY A 79 -3.30 -14.00 3.32
CA GLY A 79 -4.29 -14.70 2.48
C GLY A 79 -5.34 -13.82 1.86
N GLY A 80 -5.08 -12.52 1.75
CA GLY A 80 -5.81 -11.59 0.90
C GLY A 80 -7.27 -11.36 1.28
N ALA A 81 -7.68 -11.71 2.50
CA ALA A 81 -9.01 -11.32 2.99
C ALA A 81 -9.14 -9.79 3.06
N ASP A 82 -10.33 -9.26 2.78
CA ASP A 82 -10.60 -7.82 2.95
C ASP A 82 -10.26 -7.34 4.37
N GLY A 83 -9.77 -6.10 4.47
CA GLY A 83 -9.27 -5.50 5.71
C GLY A 83 -7.77 -5.76 5.93
N TRP A 84 -7.44 -6.33 7.08
CA TRP A 84 -6.06 -6.40 7.58
C TRP A 84 -5.08 -7.15 6.66
N ASP A 85 -5.48 -8.27 6.07
CA ASP A 85 -4.58 -9.03 5.18
C ASP A 85 -4.20 -8.17 3.96
N GLN A 86 -5.19 -7.60 3.27
CA GLN A 86 -4.93 -6.73 2.12
C GLN A 86 -4.13 -5.48 2.49
N ALA A 87 -4.40 -4.88 3.65
CA ALA A 87 -3.69 -3.70 4.15
C ALA A 87 -2.22 -4.02 4.46
N THR A 88 -1.95 -5.16 5.08
CA THR A 88 -0.59 -5.64 5.35
C THR A 88 0.16 -5.90 4.05
N SER A 89 -0.48 -6.55 3.09
CA SER A 89 0.12 -6.83 1.79
C SER A 89 0.46 -5.56 1.02
N HIS A 90 -0.45 -4.57 1.06
CA HIS A 90 -0.21 -3.25 0.48
C HIS A 90 1.00 -2.57 1.09
N ALA A 91 1.13 -2.60 2.43
CA ALA A 91 2.28 -2.05 3.13
C ALA A 91 3.58 -2.79 2.78
N ALA A 92 3.54 -4.12 2.78
CA ALA A 92 4.69 -4.96 2.46
C ALA A 92 5.22 -4.74 1.04
N ARG A 93 4.32 -4.59 0.06
CA ARG A 93 4.67 -4.24 -1.33
C ARG A 93 5.51 -2.96 -1.37
N ASP A 94 5.04 -1.92 -0.69
CA ASP A 94 5.70 -0.62 -0.72
C ASP A 94 7.03 -0.59 0.05
N LEU A 95 7.26 -1.57 0.93
CA LEU A 95 8.52 -1.79 1.61
C LEU A 95 9.48 -2.69 0.83
N GLY A 96 9.06 -3.28 -0.29
CA GLY A 96 9.85 -4.27 -1.02
C GLY A 96 10.06 -5.58 -0.25
N ILE A 97 9.15 -5.90 0.67
CA ILE A 97 9.16 -7.16 1.42
C ILE A 97 8.68 -8.28 0.49
N TYR A 98 9.28 -9.47 0.60
CA TYR A 98 8.88 -10.64 -0.19
C TYR A 98 7.50 -11.14 0.28
N ARG A 99 6.52 -11.25 -0.63
CA ARG A 99 5.13 -11.55 -0.28
C ARG A 99 4.66 -12.89 -0.83
N VAL A 100 4.02 -13.67 0.03
CA VAL A 100 3.36 -14.92 -0.32
C VAL A 100 1.87 -14.82 -0.02
N LEU A 101 1.06 -14.79 -1.08
CA LEU A 101 -0.40 -14.76 -1.00
C LEU A 101 -0.97 -16.18 -1.03
N ASN A 102 -1.52 -16.60 0.10
CA ASN A 102 -2.18 -17.88 0.31
C ASN A 102 -3.67 -17.67 0.13
N ALA A 103 -4.16 -17.67 -1.10
CA ALA A 103 -5.60 -17.56 -1.33
C ALA A 103 -6.27 -18.84 -0.81
N PRO A 104 -7.40 -18.77 -0.07
CA PRO A 104 -8.07 -19.97 0.42
C PRO A 104 -8.55 -20.87 -0.73
N PHE A 105 -8.94 -20.26 -1.85
CA PHE A 105 -9.32 -20.95 -3.07
C PHE A 105 -9.32 -19.99 -4.27
N ASN A 106 -9.28 -20.56 -5.47
CA ASN A 106 -9.38 -19.79 -6.72
C ASN A 106 -10.71 -19.03 -6.79
N GLY A 107 -10.66 -17.76 -7.16
CA GLY A 107 -11.87 -16.94 -7.28
C GLY A 107 -12.45 -16.40 -5.97
N GLN A 108 -11.70 -16.39 -4.85
CA GLN A 108 -12.20 -15.85 -3.58
C GLN A 108 -12.78 -14.42 -3.68
N HIS A 109 -12.31 -13.63 -4.65
CA HIS A 109 -12.79 -12.26 -4.87
C HIS A 109 -14.27 -12.18 -5.22
N ALA A 110 -14.86 -13.25 -5.74
CA ALA A 110 -16.30 -13.34 -6.01
C ALA A 110 -17.16 -13.22 -4.73
N LEU A 111 -16.56 -13.36 -3.54
CA LEU A 111 -17.24 -13.14 -2.26
C LEU A 111 -17.47 -11.66 -1.94
N TRP A 112 -16.81 -10.73 -2.63
CA TRP A 112 -16.88 -9.30 -2.32
C TRP A 112 -17.74 -8.53 -3.32
N LYS A 113 -18.68 -7.75 -2.80
CA LYS A 113 -19.52 -6.84 -3.61
C LYS A 113 -18.85 -5.49 -3.88
N ASN A 114 -17.86 -5.10 -3.07
CA ASN A 114 -17.21 -3.81 -3.19
C ASN A 114 -16.12 -3.88 -4.28
N PRO A 115 -16.24 -3.12 -5.38
CA PRO A 115 -15.27 -3.17 -6.48
C PRO A 115 -13.88 -2.72 -6.05
N ASN A 116 -13.75 -1.84 -5.05
CA ASN A 116 -12.44 -1.39 -4.57
C ASN A 116 -11.70 -2.51 -3.83
N VAL A 117 -12.41 -3.38 -3.12
CA VAL A 117 -11.82 -4.57 -2.48
C VAL A 117 -11.31 -5.54 -3.55
N VAL A 118 -12.10 -5.76 -4.59
CA VAL A 118 -11.71 -6.62 -5.73
C VAL A 118 -10.49 -6.04 -6.45
N ARG A 119 -10.46 -4.72 -6.71
CA ARG A 119 -9.31 -4.04 -7.34
C ARG A 119 -8.04 -4.15 -6.50
N ARG A 120 -8.13 -3.97 -5.18
CA ARG A 120 -6.99 -4.17 -4.28
C ARG A 120 -6.50 -5.61 -4.33
N TYR A 121 -7.40 -6.58 -4.23
CA TYR A 121 -7.04 -7.99 -4.30
C TYR A 121 -6.40 -8.38 -5.64
N ALA A 122 -6.86 -7.80 -6.76
CA ALA A 122 -6.23 -8.00 -8.07
C ALA A 122 -4.80 -7.45 -8.11
N ASP A 123 -4.57 -6.22 -7.60
CA ASP A 123 -3.21 -5.66 -7.49
C ASP A 123 -2.31 -6.56 -6.62
N LEU A 124 -2.84 -7.12 -5.52
CA LEU A 124 -2.11 -8.06 -4.67
C LEU A 124 -1.70 -9.32 -5.43
N LEU A 125 -2.61 -9.93 -6.18
CA LEU A 125 -2.32 -11.11 -7.01
C LEU A 125 -1.25 -10.81 -8.07
N ASP A 126 -1.37 -9.67 -8.76
CA ASP A 126 -0.48 -9.29 -9.86
C ASP A 126 0.93 -8.96 -9.38
N THR A 127 1.07 -8.49 -8.14
CA THR A 127 2.33 -7.97 -7.62
C THR A 127 2.99 -8.86 -6.58
N ALA A 128 2.32 -9.90 -6.08
CA ALA A 128 2.91 -10.81 -5.11
C ALA A 128 4.05 -11.62 -5.75
N ASP A 129 5.13 -11.85 -5.01
CA ASP A 129 6.23 -12.69 -5.48
C ASP A 129 5.75 -14.13 -5.71
N HIS A 130 4.85 -14.60 -4.84
CA HIS A 130 4.09 -15.84 -5.04
C HIS A 130 2.63 -15.70 -4.62
N ALA A 131 1.74 -16.33 -5.39
CA ALA A 131 0.33 -16.46 -5.06
C ALA A 131 -0.20 -17.83 -5.49
N TYR A 132 -0.93 -18.51 -4.61
CA TYR A 132 -1.55 -19.81 -4.92
C TYR A 132 -2.84 -20.03 -4.13
N ALA A 133 -3.65 -20.98 -4.60
CA ALA A 133 -4.86 -21.43 -3.91
C ALA A 133 -4.53 -22.61 -3.00
N VAL A 134 -4.93 -22.52 -1.73
CA VAL A 134 -4.69 -23.56 -0.71
C VAL A 134 -5.62 -24.76 -0.89
N ALA A 135 -6.85 -24.53 -1.36
CA ALA A 135 -7.84 -25.56 -1.59
C ALA A 135 -8.70 -25.26 -2.84
N ASP A 136 -9.46 -26.26 -3.28
CA ASP A 136 -10.50 -26.13 -4.29
C ASP A 136 -11.84 -26.68 -3.77
N PRO A 137 -12.51 -25.95 -2.85
CA PRO A 137 -13.76 -26.41 -2.25
C PRO A 137 -14.92 -26.31 -3.25
N ASP A 138 -15.91 -27.20 -3.10
CA ASP A 138 -17.21 -26.97 -3.71
C ASP A 138 -17.79 -25.65 -3.19
N ARG A 139 -17.93 -24.66 -4.08
CA ARG A 139 -18.36 -23.31 -3.74
C ARG A 139 -19.83 -23.24 -3.33
N ASN A 140 -20.62 -24.28 -3.62
CA ASN A 140 -22.00 -24.39 -3.17
C ASN A 140 -22.11 -24.95 -1.74
N ASP A 141 -21.05 -25.59 -1.22
CA ASP A 141 -21.00 -26.06 0.16
C ASP A 141 -20.35 -25.01 1.07
N LYS A 142 -21.19 -24.32 1.87
CA LYS A 142 -20.74 -23.35 2.86
C LYS A 142 -19.72 -23.92 3.86
N LYS A 143 -19.84 -25.19 4.25
CA LYS A 143 -18.89 -25.81 5.19
C LYS A 143 -17.53 -26.03 4.53
N ALA A 144 -17.52 -26.46 3.27
CA ALA A 144 -16.28 -26.60 2.50
C ALA A 144 -15.56 -25.25 2.32
N VAL A 145 -16.30 -24.19 1.99
CA VAL A 145 -15.76 -22.81 1.89
C VAL A 145 -15.18 -22.33 3.23
N VAL A 146 -15.89 -22.55 4.35
CA VAL A 146 -15.38 -22.19 5.69
C VAL A 146 -14.13 -22.98 6.04
N ARG A 147 -14.07 -24.28 5.70
CA ARG A 147 -12.90 -25.10 5.91
C ARG A 147 -11.70 -24.58 5.12
N ALA A 148 -11.86 -24.28 3.83
CA ALA A 148 -10.79 -23.70 3.01
C ALA A 148 -10.26 -22.37 3.58
N LEU A 149 -11.15 -21.52 4.14
CA LEU A 149 -10.74 -20.30 4.84
C LEU A 149 -9.88 -20.58 6.09
N MET A 150 -10.15 -21.66 6.82
CA MET A 150 -9.37 -22.06 7.99
C MET A 150 -8.07 -22.76 7.59
N ASP A 151 -8.10 -23.65 6.60
CA ASP A 151 -6.92 -24.37 6.10
C ASP A 151 -5.86 -23.39 5.60
N ARG A 152 -6.29 -22.32 4.93
CA ARG A 152 -5.44 -21.21 4.55
C ARG A 152 -4.68 -20.59 5.73
N ASN A 153 -5.34 -20.39 6.88
CA ASN A 153 -4.68 -19.83 8.06
C ASN A 153 -3.60 -20.77 8.60
N VAL A 154 -3.82 -22.08 8.52
CA VAL A 154 -2.83 -23.08 8.89
C VAL A 154 -1.67 -23.07 7.89
N GLU A 155 -1.95 -22.92 6.59
CA GLU A 155 -0.95 -22.92 5.53
C GLU A 155 0.09 -21.80 5.68
N MET A 156 -0.36 -20.58 6.00
CA MET A 156 0.52 -19.43 6.26
C MET A 156 1.54 -19.67 7.39
N LEU A 157 1.31 -20.67 8.25
CA LEU A 157 2.16 -20.99 9.40
C LEU A 157 3.16 -22.14 9.12
N ARG A 158 3.07 -22.83 7.98
CA ARG A 158 3.86 -24.05 7.72
C ARG A 158 5.30 -23.76 7.31
N TRP A 159 5.54 -22.63 6.67
CA TRP A 159 6.74 -22.38 5.87
C TRP A 159 7.82 -21.61 6.65
N GLY A 160 8.13 -22.09 7.85
CA GLY A 160 9.11 -21.45 8.72
C GLY A 160 8.64 -20.10 9.28
N CYS A 161 7.33 -19.88 9.38
CA CYS A 161 6.77 -18.67 10.00
C CYS A 161 7.24 -18.56 11.46
N GLN A 162 7.95 -17.49 11.77
CA GLN A 162 8.54 -17.24 13.09
C GLN A 162 7.64 -16.35 13.95
N GLY A 163 6.74 -15.57 13.34
CA GLY A 163 5.77 -14.82 14.11
C GLY A 163 4.56 -14.34 13.32
N VAL A 164 3.52 -14.00 14.07
CA VAL A 164 2.23 -13.57 13.54
C VAL A 164 2.00 -12.12 13.90
N LEU A 165 1.59 -11.29 12.93
CA LEU A 165 1.12 -9.90 13.10
C LEU A 165 -0.41 -9.90 13.23
N PRO A 166 -0.96 -9.95 14.46
CA PRO A 166 -2.40 -9.87 14.68
C PRO A 166 -2.93 -8.44 14.63
N PHE A 167 -4.14 -8.31 14.08
CA PHE A 167 -4.99 -7.16 14.27
C PHE A 167 -6.41 -7.64 14.59
N ASN A 168 -6.82 -7.59 15.85
CA ASN A 168 -8.12 -8.10 16.26
C ASN A 168 -8.70 -7.22 17.37
N PRO A 169 -9.95 -6.77 17.26
CA PRO A 169 -10.60 -6.05 18.35
C PRO A 169 -10.73 -6.96 19.60
N PRO A 170 -10.75 -6.38 20.82
CA PRO A 170 -10.85 -7.14 22.07
C PRO A 170 -12.04 -8.11 22.11
N GLU A 171 -13.19 -7.72 21.55
CA GLU A 171 -14.42 -8.54 21.55
C GLU A 171 -14.27 -9.84 20.75
N ARG A 172 -13.23 -9.92 19.91
CA ARG A 172 -12.96 -11.10 19.07
C ARG A 172 -11.69 -11.84 19.43
N GLU A 173 -11.07 -11.52 20.56
CA GLU A 173 -9.79 -12.11 20.97
C GLU A 173 -9.79 -13.65 20.97
N HIS A 174 -10.92 -14.26 21.30
CA HIS A 174 -11.05 -15.71 21.45
C HIS A 174 -11.87 -16.41 20.34
N GLU A 175 -12.48 -15.65 19.43
CA GLU A 175 -13.38 -16.18 18.40
C GLU A 175 -13.03 -15.74 16.97
N GLY A 176 -13.57 -16.47 15.98
CA GLY A 176 -13.31 -16.21 14.56
C GLY A 176 -11.98 -16.74 14.04
N GLY A 177 -11.72 -16.45 12.76
CA GLY A 177 -10.58 -16.99 12.01
C GLY A 177 -9.22 -16.53 12.54
N THR A 178 -9.12 -15.26 12.96
CA THR A 178 -7.89 -14.69 13.53
C THR A 178 -7.53 -15.40 14.84
N ALA A 179 -8.46 -15.51 15.78
CA ALA A 179 -8.22 -16.23 17.04
C ALA A 179 -7.85 -17.71 16.80
N ALA A 180 -8.46 -18.37 15.81
CA ALA A 180 -8.10 -19.73 15.41
C ALA A 180 -6.66 -19.81 14.87
N CYS A 181 -6.25 -18.88 14.01
CA CYS A 181 -4.89 -18.77 13.51
C CYS A 181 -3.89 -18.56 14.66
N LEU A 182 -4.18 -17.67 15.60
CA LEU A 182 -3.30 -17.42 16.76
C LEU A 182 -3.18 -18.63 17.69
N ARG A 183 -4.24 -19.42 17.87
CA ARG A 183 -4.15 -20.69 18.61
C ARG A 183 -3.25 -21.70 17.90
N GLU A 184 -3.38 -21.83 16.59
CA GLU A 184 -2.54 -22.73 15.80
C GLU A 184 -1.07 -22.29 15.79
N ALA A 185 -0.82 -20.99 15.65
CA ALA A 185 0.51 -20.41 15.71
C ALA A 185 1.21 -20.70 17.05
N ARG A 186 0.49 -20.59 18.18
CA ARG A 186 1.03 -20.96 19.51
C ARG A 186 1.41 -22.43 19.59
N LYS A 187 0.58 -23.33 19.05
CA LYS A 187 0.90 -24.78 19.02
C LYS A 187 2.15 -25.08 18.20
N ARG A 188 2.42 -24.29 17.17
CA ARG A 188 3.59 -24.40 16.29
C ARG A 188 4.83 -23.67 16.82
N GLY A 189 4.74 -23.00 17.97
CA GLY A 189 5.84 -22.23 18.55
C GLY A 189 6.13 -20.90 17.85
N CYS A 190 5.24 -20.40 16.98
CA CYS A 190 5.38 -19.08 16.38
C CYS A 190 5.20 -18.00 17.47
N ARG A 191 6.01 -16.94 17.42
CA ARG A 191 5.85 -15.77 18.27
C ARG A 191 4.58 -15.01 17.89
N ILE A 192 3.70 -14.76 18.85
CA ILE A 192 2.58 -13.85 18.64
C ILE A 192 3.07 -12.43 18.91
N LEU A 193 3.10 -11.58 17.88
CA LEU A 193 3.48 -10.18 18.02
C LEU A 193 2.37 -9.39 18.75
N PRO A 194 2.68 -8.19 19.29
CA PRO A 194 1.67 -7.35 19.90
C PRO A 194 0.47 -7.16 18.98
N ASN A 195 -0.74 -7.25 19.55
CA ASN A 195 -1.96 -6.92 18.82
C ASN A 195 -1.93 -5.45 18.41
N LEU A 196 -2.14 -5.19 17.12
CA LEU A 196 -2.03 -3.86 16.53
C LEU A 196 -3.35 -3.08 16.56
N TYR A 197 -4.43 -3.69 17.06
CA TYR A 197 -5.72 -3.01 17.23
C TYR A 197 -5.68 -1.75 18.12
N PRO A 198 -4.86 -1.66 19.19
CA PRO A 198 -4.73 -0.41 19.95
C PRO A 198 -4.26 0.79 19.12
N GLU A 199 -3.48 0.59 18.05
CA GLU A 199 -3.11 1.68 17.14
C GLU A 199 -4.31 2.20 16.33
N TRP A 200 -5.28 1.33 16.07
CA TRP A 200 -6.57 1.73 15.50
C TRP A 200 -7.43 2.51 16.49
N GLU A 201 -7.40 2.16 17.78
CA GLU A 201 -8.10 2.94 18.81
C GLU A 201 -7.50 4.35 18.97
N LYS A 202 -6.17 4.48 18.85
CA LYS A 202 -5.51 5.79 18.76
C LYS A 202 -5.98 6.59 17.55
N TYR A 203 -6.21 5.94 16.41
CA TYR A 203 -6.80 6.60 15.24
C TYR A 203 -8.23 7.09 15.51
N GLN A 204 -9.08 6.24 16.08
CA GLN A 204 -10.47 6.57 16.36
C GLN A 204 -10.61 7.69 17.41
N SER A 205 -9.71 7.74 18.40
CA SER A 205 -9.67 8.80 19.42
C SER A 205 -9.02 10.11 18.95
N GLY A 206 -8.38 10.11 17.77
CA GLY A 206 -7.68 11.26 17.21
C GLY A 206 -6.24 11.46 17.73
N GLU A 207 -5.73 10.58 18.59
CA GLU A 207 -4.31 10.55 18.99
C GLU A 207 -3.41 10.31 17.78
N LEU A 208 -3.77 9.33 16.95
CA LEU A 208 -3.08 9.01 15.71
C LEU A 208 -3.68 9.83 14.56
N ARG A 209 -3.00 10.93 14.20
CA ARG A 209 -3.50 11.92 13.23
C ARG A 209 -3.35 11.48 11.78
N VAL A 210 -4.32 11.87 10.94
CA VAL A 210 -4.29 11.67 9.48
C VAL A 210 -4.55 12.99 8.77
N LEU A 211 -3.66 13.38 7.88
CA LEU A 211 -3.78 14.56 7.01
C LEU A 211 -4.19 14.09 5.61
N HIS A 212 -5.45 14.32 5.24
CA HIS A 212 -6.03 13.79 3.99
C HIS A 212 -6.04 14.79 2.82
N GLU A 213 -5.87 16.07 3.11
CA GLU A 213 -5.94 17.15 2.12
C GLU A 213 -4.68 17.98 2.21
N ILE A 214 -3.65 17.54 1.50
CA ILE A 214 -2.41 18.33 1.38
C ILE A 214 -2.41 19.25 0.16
N ARG A 215 -3.45 19.17 -0.67
CA ARG A 215 -3.68 20.07 -1.79
C ARG A 215 -3.78 21.51 -1.29
N ASN A 216 -3.17 22.44 -2.02
CA ASN A 216 -3.14 23.87 -1.68
C ASN A 216 -2.47 24.22 -0.33
N THR A 217 -1.74 23.28 0.27
CA THR A 217 -0.90 23.53 1.44
C THR A 217 0.57 23.58 1.05
N GLU A 218 1.45 23.93 1.99
CA GLU A 218 2.90 23.80 1.89
C GLU A 218 3.34 22.37 1.51
N LEU A 219 2.53 21.35 1.77
CA LEU A 219 2.87 19.96 1.47
C LEU A 219 2.71 19.64 -0.02
N SER A 220 1.83 20.34 -0.75
CA SER A 220 1.58 20.11 -2.18
C SER A 220 2.79 20.42 -3.07
N ASN A 221 3.11 19.54 -4.02
CA ASN A 221 4.12 19.80 -5.07
C ASN A 221 3.82 21.04 -5.94
N MET A 222 2.59 21.54 -5.93
CA MET A 222 2.18 22.73 -6.67
C MET A 222 2.34 24.04 -5.88
N ALA A 223 2.75 23.99 -4.62
CA ALA A 223 2.90 25.17 -3.77
C ALA A 223 3.89 26.20 -4.38
N VAL A 224 3.54 27.48 -4.28
CA VAL A 224 4.42 28.59 -4.63
C VAL A 224 5.58 28.62 -3.64
N LEU A 225 6.81 28.63 -4.16
CA LEU A 225 8.04 28.55 -3.37
C LEU A 225 8.50 29.94 -2.92
N ASP A 226 9.31 29.99 -1.85
CA ASP A 226 9.90 31.25 -1.38
C ASP A 226 11.02 31.70 -2.34
N LYS A 227 11.71 30.71 -2.93
CA LYS A 227 12.67 30.89 -4.03
C LYS A 227 12.62 29.69 -4.98
N PRO A 228 13.00 29.88 -6.26
CA PRO A 228 13.11 28.77 -7.22
C PRO A 228 14.01 27.64 -6.70
N ILE A 229 13.70 26.40 -7.10
CA ILE A 229 14.62 25.27 -6.89
C ILE A 229 15.61 25.19 -8.05
N ARG A 230 16.89 25.08 -7.71
CA ARG A 230 18.00 24.90 -8.65
C ARG A 230 18.24 23.41 -8.89
N MET A 231 18.01 22.93 -10.11
CA MET A 231 18.18 21.53 -10.53
C MET A 231 19.02 21.45 -11.80
N ALA A 232 20.14 20.72 -11.77
CA ALA A 232 21.03 20.53 -12.92
C ALA A 232 21.43 21.84 -13.64
N GLY A 233 21.65 22.92 -12.89
CA GLY A 233 22.03 24.21 -13.48
C GLY A 233 20.85 24.99 -14.08
N GLU A 234 19.61 24.66 -13.73
CA GLU A 234 18.40 25.39 -14.15
C GLU A 234 17.51 25.72 -12.94
N ASP A 235 16.83 26.87 -12.98
CA ASP A 235 15.92 27.31 -11.92
C ASP A 235 14.46 27.04 -12.29
N TYR A 236 13.70 26.48 -11.33
CA TYR A 236 12.30 26.14 -11.50
C TYR A 236 11.45 26.85 -10.44
N ALA A 237 10.43 27.60 -10.89
CA ALA A 237 9.58 28.41 -10.02
C ALA A 237 8.80 27.59 -8.99
N THR A 238 8.40 26.37 -9.34
CA THR A 238 7.83 25.40 -8.40
C THR A 238 8.38 24.00 -8.65
N LEU A 239 8.13 23.10 -7.70
CA LEU A 239 8.46 21.68 -7.87
C LEU A 239 7.72 21.05 -9.06
N GLU A 240 6.47 21.47 -9.30
CA GLU A 240 5.70 21.03 -10.48
C GLU A 240 6.38 21.41 -11.80
N HIS A 241 6.99 22.60 -11.91
CA HIS A 241 7.73 22.98 -13.12
C HIS A 241 8.90 22.03 -13.38
N TYR A 242 9.67 21.73 -12.33
CA TYR A 242 10.79 20.78 -12.42
C TYR A 242 10.30 19.38 -12.82
N PHE A 243 9.29 18.86 -12.12
CA PHE A 243 8.77 17.52 -12.34
C PHE A 243 8.23 17.35 -13.77
N GLN A 244 7.48 18.33 -14.28
CA GLN A 244 6.94 18.28 -15.64
C GLN A 244 8.03 18.45 -16.70
N ALA A 245 9.04 19.29 -16.48
CA ALA A 245 10.17 19.42 -17.40
C ALA A 245 11.02 18.14 -17.44
N ALA A 246 11.15 17.43 -16.32
CA ALA A 246 11.90 16.19 -16.23
C ALA A 246 11.30 15.01 -17.02
N LYS A 247 10.03 15.10 -17.43
CA LYS A 247 9.35 14.10 -18.28
C LYS A 247 9.95 13.96 -19.67
N THR A 248 10.69 14.97 -20.14
CA THR A 248 11.25 14.98 -21.50
C THR A 248 12.72 15.33 -21.50
N THR A 249 13.43 14.77 -22.48
CA THR A 249 14.82 15.11 -22.81
C THR A 249 14.90 16.23 -23.84
N ASN A 250 13.79 16.61 -24.49
CA ASN A 250 13.76 17.66 -25.50
C ASN A 250 13.99 19.06 -24.86
N PRO A 251 15.10 19.76 -25.17
CA PRO A 251 15.43 21.04 -24.54
C PRO A 251 14.37 22.13 -24.75
N ALA A 252 13.75 22.18 -25.93
CA ALA A 252 12.73 23.20 -26.23
C ALA A 252 11.47 22.98 -25.38
N GLN A 253 11.00 21.73 -25.26
CA GLN A 253 9.86 21.40 -24.41
C GLN A 253 10.14 21.68 -22.92
N ARG A 254 11.36 21.37 -22.46
CA ARG A 254 11.79 21.71 -21.08
C ARG A 254 11.77 23.21 -20.83
N GLN A 255 12.29 24.01 -21.76
CA GLN A 255 12.31 25.46 -21.66
C GLN A 255 10.89 26.04 -21.64
N LEU A 256 9.99 25.54 -22.49
CA LEU A 256 8.58 25.95 -22.49
C LEU A 256 7.91 25.69 -21.14
N ILE A 257 8.13 24.51 -20.55
CA ILE A 257 7.59 24.17 -19.22
C ILE A 257 8.19 25.06 -18.14
N ARG A 258 9.50 25.28 -18.15
CA ARG A 258 10.19 26.12 -17.16
C ARG A 258 9.67 27.56 -17.18
N ASN A 259 9.36 28.07 -18.38
CA ASN A 259 8.87 29.43 -18.59
C ASN A 259 7.34 29.57 -18.41
N ALA A 260 6.64 28.48 -18.07
CA ALA A 260 5.21 28.53 -17.80
C ALA A 260 4.92 29.51 -16.64
N ALA A 261 3.83 30.28 -16.76
CA ALA A 261 3.49 31.29 -15.76
C ALA A 261 2.99 30.69 -14.43
N THR A 262 2.46 29.47 -14.45
CA THR A 262 1.83 28.82 -13.29
C THR A 262 2.14 27.33 -13.24
N PRO A 263 2.12 26.69 -12.05
CA PRO A 263 2.26 25.23 -11.94
C PRO A 263 1.16 24.47 -12.68
N ALA A 264 -0.05 25.02 -12.78
CA ALA A 264 -1.13 24.43 -13.56
C ALA A 264 -0.80 24.40 -15.06
N GLU A 265 -0.21 25.48 -15.57
CA GLU A 265 0.24 25.56 -16.96
C GLU A 265 1.42 24.62 -17.24
N ALA A 266 2.40 24.55 -16.33
CA ALA A 266 3.49 23.58 -16.40
C ALA A 266 2.96 22.13 -16.45
N ARG A 267 1.96 21.80 -15.62
CA ARG A 267 1.27 20.50 -15.64
C ARG A 267 0.57 20.23 -16.96
N ARG A 268 -0.09 21.24 -17.53
CA ARG A 268 -0.78 21.13 -18.82
C ARG A 268 0.22 20.84 -19.93
N LEU A 269 1.31 21.61 -20.02
CA LEU A 269 2.37 21.42 -21.02
C LEU A 269 3.06 20.04 -20.87
N GLY A 270 3.37 19.64 -19.63
CA GLY A 270 3.98 18.34 -19.32
C GLY A 270 3.11 17.11 -19.59
N ARG A 271 1.83 17.28 -19.94
CA ARG A 271 0.98 16.18 -20.47
C ARG A 271 1.16 15.95 -21.97
N SER A 272 1.71 16.92 -22.70
CA SER A 272 1.83 16.91 -24.16
C SER A 272 3.27 16.80 -24.65
N VAL A 273 4.23 16.60 -23.74
CA VAL A 273 5.64 16.43 -24.10
C VAL A 273 5.91 15.07 -24.70
N THR A 274 7.03 14.98 -25.41
CA THR A 274 7.61 13.70 -25.78
C THR A 274 8.18 13.07 -24.51
N LEU A 275 7.50 12.04 -24.00
CA LEU A 275 7.89 11.36 -22.78
C LEU A 275 9.21 10.60 -23.00
N ARG A 276 10.14 10.73 -22.05
CA ARG A 276 11.36 9.91 -22.04
C ARG A 276 11.03 8.44 -21.76
N GLU A 277 11.78 7.53 -22.36
CA GLU A 277 11.53 6.08 -22.31
C GLU A 277 11.59 5.51 -20.88
N ASP A 278 12.48 6.03 -20.05
CA ASP A 278 12.75 5.63 -18.67
C ASP A 278 11.93 6.45 -17.64
N TRP A 279 10.86 7.13 -18.05
CA TRP A 279 10.06 7.95 -17.13
C TRP A 279 9.44 7.15 -15.99
N ASP A 280 9.02 5.93 -16.27
CA ASP A 280 8.27 5.10 -15.34
C ASP A 280 9.14 4.65 -14.16
N THR A 281 10.43 4.45 -14.40
CA THR A 281 11.43 4.13 -13.37
C THR A 281 11.92 5.38 -12.64
N LEU A 282 12.05 6.52 -13.34
CA LEU A 282 12.63 7.74 -12.76
C LEU A 282 11.67 8.67 -12.03
N ARG A 283 10.36 8.60 -12.30
CA ARG A 283 9.39 9.57 -11.77
C ARG A 283 9.43 9.74 -10.25
N LEU A 284 9.69 8.66 -9.50
CA LEU A 284 9.80 8.70 -8.04
C LEU A 284 11.05 9.46 -7.61
N ASP A 285 12.20 9.16 -8.22
CA ASP A 285 13.48 9.81 -7.93
C ASP A 285 13.45 11.30 -8.27
N VAL A 286 12.85 11.65 -9.42
CA VAL A 286 12.64 13.04 -9.82
C VAL A 286 11.80 13.77 -8.78
N MET A 287 10.66 13.21 -8.38
CA MET A 287 9.81 13.84 -7.36
C MET A 287 10.58 14.00 -6.05
N HIS A 288 11.26 12.95 -5.58
CA HIS A 288 12.03 12.97 -4.35
C HIS A 288 13.14 14.03 -4.37
N ALA A 289 13.90 14.13 -5.47
CA ALA A 289 14.94 15.14 -5.63
C ALA A 289 14.37 16.57 -5.57
N GLY A 290 13.22 16.80 -6.21
CA GLY A 290 12.51 18.07 -6.11
C GLY A 290 12.06 18.37 -4.68
N LEU A 291 11.48 17.37 -3.99
CA LEU A 291 10.95 17.53 -2.63
C LEU A 291 12.09 17.92 -1.68
N ARG A 292 13.25 17.27 -1.77
CA ARG A 292 14.44 17.63 -0.98
C ARG A 292 14.84 19.09 -1.14
N LYS A 293 14.78 19.66 -2.36
CA LYS A 293 15.08 21.09 -2.58
C LYS A 293 14.00 22.02 -2.05
N LYS A 294 12.73 21.64 -2.22
CA LYS A 294 11.58 22.41 -1.70
C LYS A 294 11.63 22.49 -0.17
N PHE A 295 11.74 21.35 0.50
CA PHE A 295 11.70 21.27 1.97
C PHE A 295 13.03 21.65 2.64
N ALA A 296 14.08 21.97 1.88
CA ALA A 296 15.24 22.69 2.41
C ALA A 296 14.97 24.18 2.65
N GLN A 297 13.83 24.71 2.21
CA GLN A 297 13.41 26.09 2.48
C GLN A 297 12.70 26.17 3.84
N PRO A 298 13.00 27.15 4.71
CA PRO A 298 12.55 27.17 6.10
C PRO A 298 11.03 27.04 6.31
N ARG A 299 10.21 27.74 5.50
CA ARG A 299 8.75 27.67 5.62
C ARG A 299 8.22 26.25 5.39
N PHE A 300 8.73 25.59 4.36
CA PHE A 300 8.31 24.24 4.01
C PHE A 300 8.83 23.20 5.00
N ALA A 301 10.09 23.32 5.43
CA ALA A 301 10.66 22.48 6.48
C ALA A 301 9.81 22.52 7.75
N ALA A 302 9.47 23.72 8.22
CA ALA A 302 8.63 23.94 9.39
C ALA A 302 7.22 23.32 9.21
N ALA A 303 6.61 23.51 8.03
CA ALA A 303 5.30 22.92 7.74
C ALA A 303 5.32 21.39 7.74
N LEU A 304 6.37 20.76 7.18
CA LEU A 304 6.52 19.30 7.21
C LEU A 304 6.78 18.79 8.63
N ALA A 305 7.67 19.43 9.38
CA ALA A 305 7.95 19.08 10.77
C ALA A 305 6.70 19.20 11.66
N ALA A 306 5.87 20.23 11.44
CA ALA A 306 4.62 20.46 12.17
C ALA A 306 3.56 19.35 11.96
N THR A 307 3.73 18.49 10.94
CA THR A 307 2.85 17.31 10.78
C THR A 307 3.10 16.24 11.85
N GLY A 308 4.21 16.30 12.58
CA GLY A 308 4.54 15.35 13.64
C GLY A 308 4.63 13.93 13.11
N ASP A 309 3.96 12.99 13.76
CA ASP A 309 3.87 11.59 13.37
C ASP A 309 2.66 11.29 12.48
N ALA A 310 1.90 12.30 12.04
CA ALA A 310 0.68 12.11 11.29
C ALA A 310 0.91 11.35 9.97
N LEU A 311 -0.05 10.49 9.61
CA LEU A 311 -0.13 9.91 8.27
C LEU A 311 -0.48 11.00 7.27
N ILE A 312 0.31 11.12 6.20
CA ILE A 312 0.06 12.06 5.10
C ILE A 312 -0.55 11.30 3.92
N LEU A 313 -1.79 11.63 3.56
CA LEU A 313 -2.49 11.09 2.39
C LEU A 313 -2.73 12.20 1.36
N GLU A 314 -2.25 12.01 0.13
CA GLU A 314 -2.61 12.83 -1.03
C GLU A 314 -3.97 12.38 -1.57
N GLY A 315 -5.06 12.85 -0.95
CA GLY A 315 -6.42 12.57 -1.40
C GLY A 315 -6.76 13.33 -2.70
N ASN A 316 -7.39 12.65 -3.66
CA ASN A 316 -7.85 13.30 -4.90
C ASN A 316 -9.17 12.74 -5.45
N THR A 317 -9.75 13.47 -6.40
CA THR A 317 -11.03 13.14 -7.06
C THR A 317 -10.92 12.92 -8.56
N TRP A 318 -9.69 12.86 -9.11
CA TRP A 318 -9.40 12.77 -10.55
C TRP A 318 -8.64 11.49 -10.94
N ASN A 319 -8.81 10.42 -10.16
CA ASN A 319 -8.24 9.09 -10.40
C ASN A 319 -6.70 9.05 -10.47
N ASP A 320 -6.01 9.92 -9.73
CA ASP A 320 -4.56 9.78 -9.53
C ASP A 320 -4.31 8.77 -8.40
N GLU A 321 -4.20 7.51 -8.78
CA GLU A 321 -3.94 6.40 -7.86
C GLU A 321 -2.44 6.10 -7.71
N PHE A 322 -1.56 6.81 -8.42
CA PHE A 322 -0.12 6.63 -8.29
C PHE A 322 0.43 7.57 -7.21
N TRP A 323 0.26 8.88 -7.37
CA TRP A 323 0.78 9.84 -6.39
C TRP A 323 -0.09 9.94 -5.15
N GLY A 324 -1.39 9.69 -5.30
CA GLY A 324 -2.37 9.85 -4.25
C GLY A 324 -3.31 8.67 -4.09
N VAL A 325 -4.45 8.96 -3.46
CA VAL A 325 -5.56 8.05 -3.21
C VAL A 325 -6.84 8.66 -3.77
N CYS A 326 -7.52 7.93 -4.64
CA CYS A 326 -8.83 8.28 -5.18
C CYS A 326 -9.85 7.21 -4.74
N LYS A 327 -10.93 7.64 -4.09
CA LYS A 327 -12.02 6.74 -3.64
C LYS A 327 -11.53 5.52 -2.82
N GLY A 328 -10.46 5.69 -2.03
CA GLY A 328 -9.90 4.63 -1.18
C GLY A 328 -8.97 3.65 -1.88
N VAL A 329 -8.53 3.96 -3.10
CA VAL A 329 -7.56 3.18 -3.86
C VAL A 329 -6.43 4.10 -4.29
N GLY A 330 -5.19 3.63 -4.17
CA GLY A 330 -4.00 4.33 -4.64
C GLY A 330 -2.75 3.95 -3.86
N ARG A 331 -1.58 4.37 -4.36
CA ARG A 331 -0.27 4.07 -3.79
C ARG A 331 0.25 5.18 -2.87
N ASN A 332 -0.37 6.37 -2.93
CA ASN A 332 0.00 7.50 -2.09
C ASN A 332 1.50 7.83 -2.11
N HIS A 333 2.18 7.66 -3.26
CA HIS A 333 3.63 7.84 -3.34
C HIS A 333 4.08 9.23 -2.85
N LEU A 334 3.29 10.29 -3.08
CA LEU A 334 3.64 11.63 -2.61
C LEU A 334 3.62 11.71 -1.09
N GLY A 335 2.55 11.24 -0.44
CA GLY A 335 2.44 11.21 1.01
C GLY A 335 3.56 10.39 1.66
N ARG A 336 3.91 9.24 1.08
CA ARG A 336 5.04 8.40 1.53
C ARG A 336 6.38 9.13 1.41
N LEU A 337 6.66 9.77 0.27
CA LEU A 337 7.90 10.54 0.09
C LEU A 337 8.00 11.70 1.10
N LEU A 338 6.88 12.37 1.40
CA LEU A 338 6.84 13.43 2.42
C LEU A 338 7.13 12.88 3.82
N MET A 339 6.52 11.76 4.20
CA MET A 339 6.77 11.12 5.50
C MET A 339 8.22 10.63 5.63
N ASN A 340 8.79 10.04 4.58
CA ASN A 340 10.19 9.63 4.57
C ASN A 340 11.13 10.84 4.66
N LEU A 341 10.83 11.93 3.95
CA LEU A 341 11.64 13.15 4.02
C LEU A 341 11.59 13.79 5.41
N ARG A 342 10.41 13.76 6.06
CA ARG A 342 10.21 14.24 7.43
C ARG A 342 11.12 13.53 8.43
N GLU A 343 11.39 12.23 8.25
CA GLU A 343 12.30 11.47 9.11
C GLU A 343 13.78 11.90 8.96
N THR A 344 14.12 12.70 7.94
CA THR A 344 15.49 13.17 7.65
C THR A 344 15.70 14.67 7.90
N LEU A 345 14.65 15.40 8.28
CA LEU A 345 14.73 16.79 8.70
C LEU A 345 15.21 16.87 10.15
#